data_AF-B9XMI1-F1
#
_entry.id   AF-B9XMI1-F1
#
_cell.length_a   1.000
_cell.length_b   1.000
_cell.length_c   1.000
_cell.angle_alpha   90.00
_cell.angle_beta   90.00
_cell.angle_gamma   90.00
#
_symmetry.space_group_name_H-M   'P 1'
#
loop_
_entity.id
_entity.type
_entity.pdbx_description
1 polymer ?
#
loop_
_entity_poly.entity_id
_entity_poly.type
_entity_poly.pdbx_seq_one_letter_code
_entity_poly.pdbx_strand_id
1 'polypeptide(L)'
;MQTSVSPILLFAMLAGILGLAAIVVAFCLRPTKQSRIGFTVAVLPALLMLALFYSLAIHMHQSLGAWPTSIGERGFPAPLVTHGYIAVNYFGVLVMGSIFVWPVAFLLCLAIRRWRVCLYYLGVFALTCLVCFGAMLLAPSQFLNWWWD
;
A
#
# COMPACT_ATOMS: atom_id res chain seq x y z
N MET A 1 -25.57 -19.43 17.98
CA MET A 1 -24.97 -19.17 16.66
C MET A 1 -23.48 -18.97 16.85
N GLN A 2 -22.67 -19.95 16.44
CA GLN A 2 -21.23 -19.91 16.57
C GLN A 2 -20.70 -19.14 15.37
N THR A 3 -20.40 -17.84 15.54
CA THR A 3 -19.77 -17.01 14.51
C THR A 3 -18.32 -17.44 14.38
N SER A 4 -18.06 -18.51 13.62
CA SER A 4 -16.71 -18.88 13.23
C SER A 4 -16.15 -17.75 12.37
N VAL A 5 -15.27 -16.93 12.95
CA VAL A 5 -14.50 -15.94 12.22
C VAL A 5 -13.80 -16.67 11.08
N SER A 6 -13.97 -16.22 9.84
CA SER A 6 -13.34 -16.89 8.71
C SER A 6 -11.82 -16.89 8.89
N PRO A 7 -11.11 -17.98 8.57
CA PRO A 7 -9.66 -18.07 8.78
C PRO A 7 -8.87 -16.93 8.11
N ILE A 8 -9.39 -16.43 6.97
CA ILE A 8 -8.84 -15.30 6.23
C ILE A 8 -8.93 -14.01 7.05
N LEU A 9 -10.08 -13.76 7.66
CA LEU A 9 -10.33 -12.54 8.43
C LEU A 9 -9.53 -12.56 9.74
N LEU A 10 -9.38 -13.73 10.36
CA LEU A 10 -8.47 -13.92 11.49
C LEU A 10 -7.01 -13.63 11.11
N PHE A 11 -6.54 -14.15 9.97
CA PHE A 11 -5.18 -13.91 9.48
C PHE A 11 -4.94 -12.42 9.20
N ALA A 12 -5.89 -11.75 8.55
CA ALA A 12 -5.81 -10.31 8.28
C ALA A 12 -5.75 -9.48 9.57
N MET A 13 -6.56 -9.83 10.58
CA MET A 13 -6.52 -9.17 11.88
C MET A 13 -5.18 -9.36 12.59
N LEU A 14 -4.65 -10.58 12.62
CA LEU A 14 -3.35 -10.88 13.24
C LEU A 14 -2.21 -10.14 12.53
N ALA A 15 -2.17 -10.19 11.20
CA ALA A 15 -1.18 -9.47 10.41
C ALA A 15 -1.28 -7.95 10.63
N GLY A 16 -2.50 -7.40 10.70
CA GLY A 16 -2.74 -5.99 11.00
C GLY A 16 -2.26 -5.57 12.38
N ILE A 17 -2.56 -6.36 13.42
CA ILE A 17 -2.09 -6.11 14.79
C ILE A 17 -0.56 -6.14 14.86
N LEU A 18 0.07 -7.15 14.25
CA LEU A 18 1.52 -7.26 14.20
C LEU A 18 2.17 -6.09 13.45
N GLY A 19 1.57 -5.67 12.33
CA GLY A 19 2.00 -4.49 11.59
C GLY A 19 1.93 -3.21 12.42
N LEU A 20 0.82 -2.98 13.13
CA LEU A 20 0.65 -1.84 14.01
C LEU A 20 1.64 -1.85 15.17
N ALA A 21 1.84 -3.00 15.82
CA ALA A 21 2.82 -3.14 16.89
C ALA A 21 4.24 -2.86 16.39
N ALA A 22 4.59 -3.36 15.21
CA ALA A 22 5.89 -3.11 14.58
C ALA A 22 6.09 -1.62 14.23
N ILE A 23 5.06 -0.93 13.76
CA ILE A 23 5.08 0.53 13.59
C ILE A 23 5.37 1.21 14.93
N VAL A 24 4.62 0.88 15.99
CA VAL A 24 4.83 1.48 17.32
C VAL A 24 6.26 1.26 17.81
N VAL A 25 6.78 0.02 17.71
CA VAL A 25 8.16 -0.31 18.10
C VAL A 25 9.18 0.51 17.29
N ALA A 26 8.99 0.65 15.98
CA ALA A 26 9.87 1.46 15.13
C ALA A 26 9.93 2.93 15.57
N PHE A 27 8.80 3.52 15.98
CA PHE A 27 8.75 4.89 16.47
C PHE A 27 9.31 5.03 17.89
N CYS A 28 9.13 4.02 18.75
CA CYS A 28 9.77 3.97 20.08
C CYS A 28 11.29 3.88 19.99
N LEU A 29 11.81 3.16 18.99
CA LEU A 29 13.25 2.99 18.74
C LEU A 29 13.83 4.06 17.80
N ARG A 30 13.16 5.20 17.64
CA ARG A 30 13.59 6.26 16.73
C ARG A 30 15.01 6.77 17.07
N PRO A 31 15.88 6.97 16.07
CA PRO A 31 17.19 7.57 16.28
C PRO A 31 17.06 9.06 16.66
N THR A 32 18.04 9.58 17.39
CA THR A 32 18.08 10.99 17.82
C THR A 32 18.24 11.97 16.66
N LYS A 33 18.85 11.54 15.56
CA LYS A 33 18.97 12.30 14.30
C LYS A 33 18.37 11.48 13.16
N GLN A 34 17.38 12.05 12.49
CA GLN A 34 16.70 11.44 11.35
C GLN A 34 17.27 11.99 10.05
N SER A 35 17.47 11.11 9.07
CA SER A 35 17.89 11.49 7.73
C SER A 35 16.67 11.92 6.92
N ARG A 36 16.72 13.12 6.34
CA ARG A 36 15.68 13.59 5.40
C ARG A 36 15.61 12.70 4.17
N ILE A 37 16.76 12.28 3.64
CA ILE A 37 16.82 11.38 2.47
C ILE A 37 16.16 10.04 2.81
N GLY A 38 16.50 9.45 3.96
CA GLY A 38 15.90 8.18 4.40
C GLY A 38 14.39 8.28 4.58
N PHE A 39 13.92 9.40 5.13
CA PHE A 39 12.49 9.68 5.25
C PHE A 39 11.81 9.78 3.88
N THR A 40 12.36 10.58 2.96
CA THR A 40 11.83 10.72 1.60
C THR A 40 11.77 9.38 0.88
N VAL A 41 12.84 8.58 0.95
CA VAL A 41 12.89 7.24 0.34
C VAL A 41 11.84 6.30 0.94
N ALA A 42 11.56 6.40 2.24
CA ALA A 42 10.56 5.57 2.90
C ALA A 42 9.12 5.96 2.51
N VAL A 43 8.84 7.24 2.30
CA VAL A 43 7.48 7.75 2.02
C VAL A 43 7.15 7.65 0.53
N LEU A 44 8.14 7.90 -0.34
CA LEU A 44 7.95 8.06 -1.78
C LEU A 44 7.22 6.88 -2.46
N PRO A 45 7.50 5.60 -2.17
CA PRO A 45 6.87 4.51 -2.89
C PRO A 45 5.35 4.47 -2.73
N ALA A 46 4.84 4.71 -1.51
CA ALA A 46 3.42 4.72 -1.22
C ALA A 46 2.72 5.97 -1.78
N LEU A 47 3.38 7.13 -1.74
CA LEU A 47 2.84 8.35 -2.38
C LEU A 47 2.76 8.20 -3.89
N LEU A 48 3.77 7.59 -4.52
CA LEU A 48 3.76 7.34 -5.96
C LEU A 48 2.64 6.36 -6.34
N MET A 49 2.41 5.31 -5.53
CA MET A 49 1.27 4.40 -5.70
C MET A 49 -0.06 5.18 -5.66
N LEU A 50 -0.25 6.03 -4.65
CA LEU A 50 -1.47 6.81 -4.49
C LEU A 50 -1.68 7.78 -5.66
N ALA A 51 -0.60 8.43 -6.11
CA ALA A 51 -0.64 9.31 -7.27
C ALA A 51 -1.03 8.57 -8.54
N LEU A 52 -0.44 7.39 -8.80
CA LEU A 52 -0.79 6.54 -9.93
C LEU A 52 -2.25 6.11 -9.87
N PHE A 53 -2.72 5.64 -8.73
CA PHE A 53 -4.10 5.23 -8.50
C PHE A 53 -5.10 6.34 -8.83
N TYR A 54 -4.93 7.55 -8.26
CA TYR A 54 -5.83 8.66 -8.52
C TYR A 54 -5.69 9.23 -9.94
N SER A 55 -4.47 9.23 -10.50
CA SER A 55 -4.28 9.63 -11.90
C SER A 55 -4.97 8.67 -12.86
N LEU A 56 -5.01 7.37 -12.55
CA LEU A 56 -5.77 6.38 -13.31
C LEU A 56 -7.28 6.61 -13.18
N ALA A 57 -7.77 6.88 -11.96
CA ALA A 57 -9.18 7.21 -11.74
C ALA A 57 -9.64 8.40 -12.60
N ILE A 58 -8.82 9.46 -12.62
CA ILE A 58 -9.08 10.65 -13.45
C ILE A 58 -9.01 10.30 -14.95
N HIS A 59 -7.96 9.59 -15.37
CA HIS A 59 -7.78 9.20 -16.78
C HIS A 59 -8.94 8.33 -17.28
N MET A 60 -9.44 7.42 -16.44
CA MET A 60 -10.58 6.57 -16.72
C MET A 60 -11.86 7.40 -16.88
N HIS A 61 -12.15 8.27 -15.92
CA HIS A 61 -13.34 9.12 -15.97
C HIS A 61 -13.34 10.04 -17.21
N GLN A 62 -12.18 10.60 -17.56
CA GLN A 62 -12.03 11.43 -18.77
C GLN A 62 -12.18 10.63 -20.06
N SER A 63 -11.63 9.42 -20.11
CA SER A 63 -11.66 8.57 -21.32
C SER A 63 -13.03 7.98 -21.61
N LEU A 64 -13.79 7.64 -20.55
CA LEU A 64 -15.10 6.99 -20.67
C LEU A 64 -16.27 8.00 -20.58
N GLY A 65 -16.02 9.22 -20.10
CA GLY A 65 -17.05 10.22 -19.80
C GLY A 65 -17.92 9.89 -18.57
N ALA A 66 -17.68 8.74 -17.94
CA ALA A 66 -18.37 8.23 -16.77
C ALA A 66 -17.47 7.21 -16.04
N TRP A 67 -17.93 6.69 -14.90
CA TRP A 67 -17.27 5.58 -14.22
C TRP A 67 -17.54 4.23 -14.91
N PRO A 68 -16.62 3.24 -14.80
CA PRO A 68 -16.80 1.94 -15.43
C PRO A 68 -18.04 1.23 -14.85
N THR A 69 -18.86 0.67 -15.75
CA THR A 69 -20.08 -0.08 -15.39
C THR A 69 -19.92 -1.58 -15.56
N SER A 70 -18.83 -2.01 -16.18
CA SER A 70 -18.50 -3.42 -16.43
C SER A 70 -17.12 -3.78 -15.86
N ILE A 71 -17.00 -5.04 -15.48
CA ILE A 71 -15.75 -5.74 -15.14
C ILE A 71 -14.81 -5.80 -16.35
N GLY A 72 -13.51 -5.67 -16.10
CA GLY A 72 -12.45 -5.77 -17.10
C GLY A 72 -12.28 -4.54 -18.00
N GLU A 73 -11.59 -4.72 -19.13
CA GLU A 73 -11.08 -3.64 -19.98
C GLU A 73 -11.76 -3.56 -21.36
N ARG A 74 -12.86 -4.29 -21.56
CA ARG A 74 -13.51 -4.38 -22.88
C ARG A 74 -14.06 -3.00 -23.29
N GLY A 75 -13.56 -2.49 -24.42
CA GLY A 75 -13.95 -1.18 -24.95
C GLY A 75 -13.13 -0.01 -24.41
N PHE A 76 -12.14 -0.27 -23.55
CA PHE A 76 -11.23 0.78 -23.09
C PHE A 76 -10.25 1.17 -24.20
N PRO A 77 -9.93 2.47 -24.33
CA PRO A 77 -8.90 2.90 -25.25
C PRO A 77 -7.53 2.40 -24.79
N ALA A 78 -6.65 2.04 -25.74
CA ALA A 78 -5.34 1.44 -25.44
C ALA A 78 -4.47 2.26 -24.45
N PRO A 79 -4.44 3.61 -24.49
CA PRO A 79 -3.72 4.40 -23.49
C PRO A 79 -4.26 4.22 -22.06
N LEU A 80 -5.58 4.08 -21.90
CA LEU A 80 -6.19 3.84 -20.59
C LEU A 80 -5.78 2.48 -20.03
N VAL A 81 -5.83 1.45 -20.88
CA VAL A 81 -5.37 0.09 -20.53
C VAL A 81 -3.92 0.12 -20.09
N THR A 82 -3.04 0.78 -20.85
CA THR A 82 -1.61 0.89 -20.50
C THR A 82 -1.40 1.57 -19.14
N HIS A 83 -2.12 2.66 -18.86
CA HIS A 83 -2.07 3.31 -17.56
C HIS A 83 -2.56 2.37 -16.44
N GLY A 84 -3.64 1.62 -16.69
CA GLY A 84 -4.13 0.56 -15.80
C GLY A 84 -3.04 -0.43 -15.43
N TYR A 85 -2.38 -1.03 -16.43
CA TYR A 85 -1.27 -1.96 -16.21
C TYR A 85 -0.14 -1.36 -15.39
N ILE A 86 0.26 -0.10 -15.64
CA ILE A 86 1.33 0.53 -14.87
C ILE A 86 0.93 0.68 -13.41
N ALA A 87 -0.26 1.20 -13.14
CA ALA A 87 -0.74 1.44 -11.77
C ALA A 87 -0.94 0.13 -11.00
N VAL A 88 -1.58 -0.87 -11.61
CA VAL A 88 -1.85 -2.18 -11.00
C VAL A 88 -0.55 -2.95 -10.75
N ASN A 89 0.40 -2.97 -11.70
CA ASN A 89 1.69 -3.62 -11.49
C ASN A 89 2.50 -2.94 -10.39
N TYR A 90 2.52 -1.61 -10.35
CA TYR A 90 3.22 -0.87 -9.30
C TYR A 90 2.61 -1.15 -7.92
N PHE A 91 1.28 -1.14 -7.82
CA PHE A 91 0.57 -1.53 -6.61
C PHE A 91 0.88 -2.98 -6.21
N GLY A 92 0.82 -3.91 -7.15
CA GLY A 92 1.12 -5.33 -6.92
C GLY A 92 2.53 -5.56 -6.38
N VAL A 93 3.55 -4.93 -6.98
CA VAL A 93 4.94 -4.99 -6.48
C VAL A 93 5.04 -4.45 -5.06
N LEU A 94 4.37 -3.33 -4.77
CA LEU A 94 4.39 -2.72 -3.44
C LEU A 94 3.71 -3.61 -2.38
N VAL A 95 2.58 -4.24 -2.73
CA VAL A 95 1.87 -5.18 -1.85
C VAL A 95 2.71 -6.43 -1.60
N MET A 96 3.27 -7.04 -2.65
CA MET A 96 4.15 -8.21 -2.50
C MET A 96 5.38 -7.88 -1.66
N GLY A 97 6.01 -6.73 -1.90
CA GLY A 97 7.13 -6.24 -1.08
C GLY A 97 6.72 -6.04 0.39
N SER A 98 5.54 -5.50 0.64
CA SER A 98 5.04 -5.25 2.00
C SER A 98 4.67 -6.55 2.74
N ILE A 99 4.19 -7.57 2.04
CA ILE A 99 3.81 -8.86 2.64
C ILE A 99 5.04 -9.73 2.89
N PHE A 100 5.98 -9.80 1.93
CA PHE A 100 7.09 -10.77 2.00
C PHE A 100 8.41 -10.14 2.43
N VAL A 101 8.77 -8.98 1.88
CA VAL A 101 10.10 -8.38 2.10
C VAL A 101 10.12 -7.58 3.40
N TRP A 102 9.09 -6.79 3.66
CA TRP A 102 9.05 -5.89 4.81
C TRP A 102 9.14 -6.61 6.17
N PRO A 103 8.41 -7.71 6.45
CA PRO A 103 8.51 -8.39 7.74
C PRO A 103 9.91 -8.96 7.98
N VAL A 104 10.52 -9.54 6.94
CA VAL A 104 11.89 -10.07 7.01
C VAL A 104 12.89 -8.94 7.28
N ALA A 105 12.79 -7.83 6.53
CA ALA A 105 13.63 -6.66 6.74
C ALA A 105 13.48 -6.10 8.17
N PHE A 106 12.25 -6.04 8.69
CA PHE A 106 11.96 -5.59 10.04
C PHE A 106 12.62 -6.48 11.09
N LEU A 107 12.45 -7.80 10.98
CA LEU A 107 13.06 -8.78 11.90
C LEU A 107 14.59 -8.72 11.87
N LEU A 108 15.19 -8.60 10.68
CA LEU A 108 16.63 -8.44 10.53
C LEU A 108 17.15 -7.16 11.19
N CYS A 109 16.44 -6.04 10.99
CA CYS A 109 16.81 -4.76 11.62
C CYS A 109 16.63 -4.78 13.14
N LEU A 110 15.71 -5.60 13.66
CA LEU A 110 15.52 -5.79 15.10
C LEU A 110 16.66 -6.62 15.72
N ALA A 111 17.04 -7.71 15.04
CA ALA A 111 18.10 -8.62 15.46
C ALA A 111 19.49 -7.96 15.42
N ILE A 112 19.80 -7.23 14.34
CA ILE A 112 21.12 -6.63 14.13
C ILE A 112 21.15 -5.23 14.74
N ARG A 113 21.83 -5.07 15.88
CA ARG A 113 21.90 -3.79 16.64
C ARG A 113 22.29 -2.59 15.78
N ARG A 114 23.22 -2.77 14.83
CA ARG A 114 23.69 -1.71 13.92
C ARG A 114 22.61 -1.24 12.93
N TRP A 115 21.64 -2.10 12.60
CA TRP A 115 20.59 -1.82 11.62
C TRP A 115 19.30 -1.28 12.26
N ARG A 116 19.24 -1.17 13.60
CA ARG A 116 18.06 -0.65 14.30
C ARG A 116 17.64 0.75 13.85
N VAL A 117 18.58 1.55 13.32
CA VAL A 117 18.29 2.85 12.70
C VAL A 117 17.31 2.72 11.53
N CYS A 118 17.34 1.60 10.80
CA CYS A 118 16.44 1.31 9.68
C CYS A 118 15.00 1.01 10.12
N LEU A 119 14.78 0.56 11.36
CA LEU A 119 13.44 0.26 11.88
C LEU A 119 12.52 1.47 11.78
N TYR A 120 13.03 2.65 12.13
CA TYR A 120 12.27 3.89 12.01
C TYR A 120 11.77 4.13 10.57
N TYR A 121 12.62 3.97 9.56
CA TYR A 121 12.23 4.17 8.16
C TYR A 121 11.28 3.08 7.66
N LEU A 122 11.46 1.83 8.10
CA LEU A 122 10.50 0.74 7.83
C LEU A 122 9.13 1.04 8.45
N GLY A 123 9.09 1.61 9.66
CA GLY A 123 7.87 2.06 10.31
C GLY A 123 7.21 3.23 9.59
N VAL A 124 7.98 4.22 9.12
CA VAL A 124 7.49 5.33 8.30
C VAL A 124 6.89 4.83 6.98
N PHE A 125 7.57 3.91 6.30
CA PHE A 125 7.07 3.27 5.09
C PHE A 125 5.74 2.56 5.35
N ALA A 126 5.66 1.71 6.38
CA ALA A 126 4.44 0.97 6.72
C ALA A 126 3.29 1.90 7.10
N LEU A 127 3.56 2.95 7.88
CA LEU A 127 2.56 3.96 8.22
C LEU A 127 2.06 4.71 6.98
N THR A 128 2.96 5.06 6.06
CA THR A 128 2.58 5.76 4.84
C THR A 128 1.76 4.86 3.92
N CYS A 129 2.11 3.58 3.81
CA CYS A 129 1.30 2.58 3.09
C CYS A 129 -0.11 2.48 3.70
N LEU A 130 -0.22 2.39 5.02
CA LEU A 130 -1.52 2.35 5.73
C LEU A 130 -2.37 3.59 5.41
N VAL A 131 -1.78 4.78 5.51
CA VAL A 131 -2.47 6.05 5.23
C VAL A 131 -2.88 6.14 3.76
N CYS A 132 -2.00 5.79 2.83
CA CYS A 132 -2.31 5.83 1.39
C CYS A 132 -3.38 4.80 1.01
N PHE A 133 -3.32 3.60 1.58
CA PHE A 133 -4.35 2.58 1.39
C PHE A 133 -5.71 3.07 1.91
N GLY A 134 -5.74 3.67 3.10
CA GLY A 134 -6.96 4.32 3.62
C GLY A 134 -7.46 5.44 2.70
N ALA A 135 -6.56 6.24 2.14
CA ALA A 135 -6.91 7.30 1.20
C ALA A 135 -7.47 6.76 -0.12
N MET A 136 -7.05 5.58 -0.60
CA MET A 136 -7.65 4.94 -1.78
C MET A 136 -9.13 4.64 -1.57
N LEU A 137 -9.56 4.29 -0.35
CA LEU A 137 -10.96 3.97 -0.02
C LEU A 137 -11.92 5.17 -0.19
N LEU A 138 -11.39 6.38 -0.37
CA LEU A 138 -12.18 7.59 -0.65
C LEU A 138 -12.55 7.72 -2.15
N ALA A 139 -12.01 6.85 -3.02
CA ALA A 139 -12.34 6.88 -4.43
C ALA A 139 -13.79 6.41 -4.71
N PRO A 140 -14.37 6.80 -5.86
CA PRO A 140 -15.71 6.39 -6.24
C PRO A 140 -15.89 4.87 -6.27
N SER A 141 -17.02 4.38 -5.77
CA SER A 141 -17.26 2.95 -5.57
C SER A 141 -17.19 2.14 -6.87
N GLN A 142 -17.63 2.71 -8.00
CA GLN A 142 -17.54 2.06 -9.31
C GLN A 142 -16.10 1.86 -9.75
N PHE A 143 -15.24 2.86 -9.53
CA PHE A 143 -13.80 2.76 -9.80
C PHE A 143 -13.13 1.76 -8.85
N LEU A 144 -13.48 1.78 -7.56
CA LEU A 144 -12.96 0.80 -6.60
C LEU A 144 -13.36 -0.63 -6.96
N ASN A 145 -14.60 -0.85 -7.38
CA ASN A 145 -15.06 -2.17 -7.81
C ASN A 145 -14.27 -2.68 -9.02
N TRP A 146 -13.97 -1.81 -9.99
CA TRP A 146 -13.11 -2.15 -11.13
C TRP A 146 -11.65 -2.37 -10.73
N TRP A 147 -11.13 -1.58 -9.78
CA TRP A 147 -9.74 -1.68 -9.32
C TRP A 147 -9.44 -3.00 -8.59
N TRP A 148 -10.43 -3.54 -7.88
CA TRP A 148 -10.30 -4.77 -7.09
C TRP A 148 -10.69 -6.05 -7.85
N ASP A 149 -11.10 -5.92 -9.10
CA ASP A 149 -11.48 -7.00 -10.00
C ASP A 149 -10.28 -7.48 -10.83
#